data_AF-A0AAD4LZL5-F1
#
_entry.id   AF-A0AAD4LZL5-F1
#
_cell.length_a   1.000
_cell.length_b   1.000
_cell.length_c   1.000
_cell.angle_alpha   90.00
_cell.angle_beta   90.00
_cell.angle_gamma   90.00
#
_symmetry.space_group_name_H-M   'P 1'
#
loop_
_entity.id
_entity.type
_entity.pdbx_description
1 polymer ?
#
loop_
_entity_poly.entity_id
_entity_poly.type
_entity_poly.pdbx_seq_one_letter_code
_entity_poly.pdbx_strand_id
1 'polypeptide(L)'
;MLPIDLLPSVGLVAEESVHFALDTPEAYEEWMHYLPPGAGVVRLGPENRAFIVGMFHELHCLQYLRDEVVAVEPVWPHVQHCMNLLRRAVLCDADTTLEPGDFTERDFTSDRLGQYHVCRDWGAVYDQMAVNWVEWWKYGKAHNITVLGKPKSVDAVSGK
;
A
#
# COMPACT_ATOMS: atom_id res chain seq x y z
N MET A 1 -7.70 16.03 4.00
CA MET A 1 -8.13 15.37 2.76
C MET A 1 -8.37 16.42 1.68
N LEU A 2 -8.10 16.06 0.43
CA LEU A 2 -8.36 16.92 -0.73
C LEU A 2 -9.87 17.05 -0.97
N PRO A 3 -10.43 18.27 -1.19
CA PRO A 3 -11.86 18.47 -1.37
C PRO A 3 -12.27 18.14 -2.81
N ILE A 4 -12.29 16.86 -3.15
CA ILE A 4 -12.78 16.35 -4.44
C ILE A 4 -13.96 15.40 -4.20
N ASP A 5 -15.00 15.52 -5.03
CA ASP A 5 -16.06 14.53 -5.09
C ASP A 5 -15.49 13.28 -5.77
N LEU A 6 -15.21 12.25 -4.98
CA LEU A 6 -14.75 10.98 -5.51
C LEU A 6 -15.86 10.40 -6.40
N LEU A 7 -15.55 10.30 -7.69
CA LEU A 7 -16.35 9.60 -8.70
C LEU A 7 -16.60 8.14 -8.27
N PRO A 8 -17.59 7.44 -8.87
CA PRO A 8 -17.90 6.06 -8.52
C PRO A 8 -16.65 5.17 -8.58
N SER A 9 -16.61 4.15 -7.72
CA SER A 9 -15.54 3.16 -7.68
C SER A 9 -15.25 2.60 -9.07
N VAL A 10 -13.99 2.66 -9.47
CA VAL A 10 -13.51 2.07 -10.71
C VAL A 10 -12.86 0.72 -10.42
N GLY A 11 -13.01 -0.23 -11.33
CA GLY A 11 -12.31 -1.51 -11.26
C GLY A 11 -10.89 -1.37 -11.82
N LEU A 12 -9.90 -1.88 -11.09
CA LEU A 12 -8.54 -2.07 -11.60
C LEU A 12 -8.33 -3.56 -11.87
N VAL A 13 -7.96 -3.91 -13.10
CA VAL A 13 -7.53 -5.27 -13.43
C VAL A 13 -6.07 -5.41 -12.99
N ALA A 14 -5.79 -6.43 -12.18
CA ALA A 14 -4.43 -6.77 -11.79
C ALA A 14 -3.71 -7.41 -12.99
N GLU A 15 -3.08 -6.57 -13.82
CA GLU A 15 -2.24 -7.05 -14.92
C GLU A 15 -0.88 -7.49 -14.39
N GLU A 16 -0.46 -8.70 -14.73
CA GLU A 16 0.93 -9.13 -14.67
C GLU A 16 1.54 -8.78 -16.03
N SER A 17 2.17 -7.61 -16.11
CA SER A 17 2.58 -6.97 -17.36
C SER A 17 4.10 -6.92 -17.48
N VAL A 18 4.58 -6.75 -18.72
CA VAL A 18 5.97 -6.34 -19.00
C VAL A 18 6.23 -4.88 -18.59
N HIS A 19 5.17 -4.11 -18.35
CA HIS A 19 5.24 -2.75 -17.82
C HIS A 19 5.58 -2.75 -16.33
N PHE A 20 6.22 -1.67 -15.90
CA PHE A 20 6.73 -1.46 -14.55
C PHE A 20 7.73 -2.54 -14.13
N ALA A 21 8.54 -2.99 -15.08
CA ALA A 21 9.79 -3.69 -14.78
C ALA A 21 10.64 -2.82 -13.83
N LEU A 22 11.47 -3.44 -12.99
CA LEU A 22 12.32 -2.69 -12.08
C LEU A 22 13.62 -2.25 -12.74
N ASP A 23 14.22 -3.01 -13.66
CA ASP A 23 15.59 -2.79 -14.13
C ASP A 23 15.74 -2.64 -15.66
N THR A 24 14.63 -2.51 -16.41
CA THR A 24 14.70 -2.25 -17.85
C THR A 24 15.05 -0.77 -18.13
N PRO A 25 15.57 -0.44 -19.34
CA PRO A 25 15.83 0.95 -19.72
C PRO A 25 14.59 1.85 -19.62
N GLU A 26 13.42 1.32 -19.94
CA GLU A 26 12.14 2.05 -19.94
C GLU A 26 11.55 2.20 -18.54
N ALA A 27 11.99 1.38 -17.58
CA ALA A 27 11.39 1.30 -16.25
C ALA A 27 11.38 2.65 -15.53
N TYR A 28 12.46 3.43 -15.59
CA TYR A 28 12.50 4.73 -14.93
C TYR A 28 11.36 5.65 -15.41
N GLU A 29 11.15 5.74 -16.72
CA GLU A 29 10.09 6.58 -17.30
C GLU A 29 8.70 6.03 -16.98
N GLU A 30 8.52 4.72 -17.03
CA GLU A 30 7.25 4.08 -16.68
C GLU A 30 6.86 4.37 -15.22
N TRP A 31 7.78 4.15 -14.27
CA TRP A 31 7.51 4.41 -12.85
C TRP A 31 7.25 5.90 -12.56
N MET A 32 7.91 6.81 -13.30
CA MET A 32 7.65 8.26 -13.22
C MET A 32 6.28 8.67 -13.77
N HIS A 33 5.68 7.90 -14.69
CA HIS A 33 4.44 8.26 -15.37
C HIS A 33 3.23 8.36 -14.43
N TYR A 34 3.29 7.76 -13.24
CA TYR A 34 2.21 7.86 -12.25
C TYR A 34 2.10 9.23 -11.57
N LEU A 35 3.12 10.06 -11.68
CA LEU A 35 3.10 11.40 -11.10
C LEU A 35 2.39 12.37 -12.06
N PRO A 36 1.31 13.04 -11.64
CA PRO A 36 0.67 14.05 -12.47
C PRO A 36 1.57 15.29 -12.60
N PRO A 37 1.25 16.25 -13.49
CA PRO A 37 1.93 17.53 -13.53
C PRO A 37 2.03 18.16 -12.13
N GLY A 38 3.23 18.64 -11.78
CA GLY A 38 3.51 19.13 -10.43
C GLY A 38 3.82 18.04 -9.40
N ALA A 39 4.05 16.79 -9.84
CA ALA A 39 4.45 15.66 -9.01
C ALA A 39 3.50 15.35 -7.84
N GLY A 40 2.20 15.58 -8.04
CA GLY A 40 1.18 15.35 -7.01
C GLY A 40 1.10 16.43 -5.93
N VAL A 41 1.85 17.52 -6.07
CA VAL A 41 1.78 18.68 -5.19
C VAL A 41 0.59 19.56 -5.54
N VAL A 42 -0.25 19.87 -4.55
CA VAL A 42 -1.39 20.78 -4.65
C VAL A 42 -1.13 22.06 -3.85
N ARG A 43 -1.71 23.18 -4.31
CA ARG A 43 -1.62 24.50 -3.66
C ARG A 43 -3.00 24.90 -3.16
N LEU A 44 -3.17 25.12 -1.87
CA LEU A 44 -4.48 25.36 -1.25
C LEU A 44 -4.48 26.58 -0.31
N GLY A 45 -5.63 27.24 -0.25
CA GLY A 45 -5.89 28.40 0.61
C GLY A 45 -5.33 29.72 0.08
N PRO A 46 -5.59 30.85 0.77
CA PRO A 46 -5.20 32.19 0.33
C PRO A 46 -3.69 32.39 0.13
N GLU A 47 -2.88 31.62 0.86
CA GLU A 47 -1.42 31.68 0.83
C GLU A 47 -0.78 30.67 -0.13
N ASN A 48 -1.58 29.91 -0.89
CA ASN A 48 -1.09 28.87 -1.80
C ASN A 48 -0.11 27.88 -1.14
N ARG A 49 -0.44 27.41 0.08
CA ARG A 49 0.40 26.45 0.81
C ARG A 49 0.51 25.14 0.04
N ALA A 50 1.71 24.56 0.02
CA ALA A 50 1.99 23.29 -0.64
C ALA A 50 1.55 22.10 0.22
N PHE A 51 0.94 21.12 -0.42
CA PHE A 51 0.66 19.79 0.13
C PHE A 51 0.93 18.75 -0.93
N ILE A 52 1.34 17.56 -0.52
CA ILE A 52 1.33 16.39 -1.41
C ILE A 52 0.11 15.52 -1.07
N VAL A 53 -0.53 14.94 -2.09
CA VAL A 53 -1.63 13.98 -1.89
C VAL A 53 -1.02 12.62 -1.55
N GLY A 54 -1.56 11.95 -0.53
CA GLY A 54 -1.04 10.68 0.02
C GLY A 54 -0.73 9.64 -1.05
N MET A 55 -1.68 9.35 -1.94
CA MET A 55 -1.50 8.45 -3.07
C MET A 55 -0.25 8.76 -3.92
N PHE A 56 0.01 10.04 -4.22
CA PHE A 56 1.18 10.43 -5.02
C PHE A 56 2.47 10.39 -4.21
N HIS A 57 2.39 10.64 -2.89
CA HIS A 57 3.53 10.47 -2.00
C HIS A 57 3.94 8.99 -1.88
N GLU A 58 2.98 8.08 -1.78
CA GLU A 58 3.23 6.63 -1.76
C GLU A 58 3.86 6.14 -3.07
N LEU A 59 3.35 6.57 -4.23
CA LEU A 59 3.94 6.25 -5.54
C LEU A 59 5.36 6.79 -5.67
N HIS A 60 5.61 8.02 -5.21
CA HIS A 60 6.94 8.63 -5.18
C HIS A 60 7.91 7.82 -4.32
N CYS A 61 7.51 7.43 -3.10
CA CYS A 61 8.32 6.58 -2.23
C CYS A 61 8.61 5.21 -2.84
N LEU A 62 7.63 4.59 -3.52
CA LEU A 62 7.86 3.33 -4.23
C LEU A 62 8.90 3.45 -5.33
N GLN A 63 8.99 4.60 -6.00
CA GLN A 63 10.04 4.86 -6.98
C GLN A 63 11.43 4.91 -6.33
N TYR A 64 11.60 5.61 -5.21
CA TYR A 64 12.87 5.60 -4.48
C TYR A 64 13.25 4.19 -4.02
N LEU A 65 12.28 3.43 -3.49
CA LEU A 65 12.52 2.05 -3.09
C LEU A 65 12.95 1.17 -4.27
N ARG A 66 12.37 1.37 -5.46
CA ARG A 66 12.85 0.71 -6.68
C ARG A 66 14.31 1.06 -6.93
N ASP A 67 14.67 2.34 -6.90
CA ASP A 67 16.03 2.81 -7.22
C ASP A 67 17.07 2.23 -6.26
N GLU A 68 16.73 2.13 -4.97
CA GLU A 68 17.55 1.44 -3.97
C GLU A 68 17.64 -0.06 -4.26
N VAL A 69 16.52 -0.73 -4.53
CA VAL A 69 16.49 -2.19 -4.78
C VAL A 69 17.33 -2.58 -6.00
N VAL A 70 17.23 -1.85 -7.10
CA VAL A 70 17.96 -2.16 -8.34
C VAL A 70 19.46 -1.92 -8.22
N ALA A 71 19.90 -1.15 -7.21
CA ALA A 71 21.30 -0.82 -7.00
C ALA A 71 22.10 -1.96 -6.32
N VAL A 72 21.46 -2.89 -5.60
CA VAL A 72 22.16 -3.78 -4.66
C VAL A 72 22.43 -5.21 -5.20
N GLU A 73 21.55 -5.82 -5.99
CA GLU A 73 21.68 -7.20 -6.52
C GLU A 73 20.71 -7.36 -7.73
N PRO A 74 20.81 -8.39 -8.60
CA PRO A 74 19.84 -8.59 -9.67
C PRO A 74 18.43 -8.73 -9.10
N VAL A 75 17.48 -8.06 -9.74
CA VAL A 75 16.08 -8.02 -9.30
C VAL A 75 15.50 -9.44 -9.26
N TRP A 76 15.22 -9.92 -8.05
CA TRP A 76 14.55 -11.20 -7.85
C TRP A 76 13.09 -11.11 -8.31
N PRO A 77 12.53 -12.09 -9.05
CA PRO A 77 11.14 -12.02 -9.54
C PRO A 77 10.10 -11.78 -8.44
N HIS A 78 10.38 -12.19 -7.20
CA HIS A 78 9.50 -11.90 -6.08
C HIS A 78 9.48 -10.41 -5.72
N VAL A 79 10.62 -9.72 -5.79
CA VAL A 79 10.70 -8.27 -5.53
C VAL A 79 10.00 -7.48 -6.63
N GLN A 80 10.21 -7.88 -7.90
CA GLN A 80 9.45 -7.35 -9.05
C GLN A 80 7.93 -7.44 -8.83
N HIS A 81 7.47 -8.62 -8.40
CA HIS A 81 6.07 -8.87 -8.12
C HIS A 81 5.56 -8.04 -6.92
N CYS A 82 6.32 -7.97 -5.82
CA CYS A 82 5.96 -7.20 -4.63
C CYS A 82 5.86 -5.70 -4.92
N MET A 83 6.81 -5.13 -5.65
CA MET A 83 6.78 -3.71 -6.00
C MET A 83 5.56 -3.36 -6.85
N ASN A 84 5.21 -4.22 -7.81
CA ASN A 84 3.98 -4.04 -8.59
C ASN A 84 2.71 -4.25 -7.78
N LEU A 85 2.70 -5.19 -6.83
CA LEU A 85 1.60 -5.38 -5.91
C LEU A 85 1.34 -4.14 -5.06
N LEU A 86 2.39 -3.54 -4.48
CA LEU A 86 2.28 -2.32 -3.68
C LEU A 86 1.78 -1.15 -4.53
N ARG A 87 2.33 -0.97 -5.73
CA ARG A 87 1.87 0.05 -6.68
C ARG A 87 0.38 -0.07 -6.97
N ARG A 88 -0.13 -1.30 -7.22
CA ARG A 88 -1.56 -1.55 -7.44
C ARG A 88 -2.40 -1.24 -6.19
N ALA A 89 -1.90 -1.58 -5.00
CA ALA A 89 -2.58 -1.29 -3.74
C ALA A 89 -2.78 0.22 -3.54
N VAL A 90 -1.75 1.03 -3.80
CA VAL A 90 -1.82 2.50 -3.76
C VAL A 90 -2.90 3.04 -4.69
N LEU A 91 -2.96 2.54 -5.93
CA LEU A 91 -3.98 2.95 -6.90
C LEU A 91 -5.41 2.54 -6.48
N CYS A 92 -5.57 1.39 -5.83
CA CYS A 92 -6.86 0.88 -5.38
C CYS A 92 -7.38 1.59 -4.12
N ASP A 93 -6.49 2.05 -3.25
CA ASP A 93 -6.88 2.80 -2.05
C ASP A 93 -7.12 4.27 -2.37
N ALA A 94 -6.29 4.85 -3.25
CA ALA A 94 -6.39 6.23 -3.73
C ALA A 94 -6.48 7.24 -2.57
N ASP A 95 -5.58 7.13 -1.59
CA ASP A 95 -5.60 7.98 -0.41
C ASP A 95 -5.47 9.48 -0.78
N THR A 96 -6.51 10.24 -0.44
CA THR A 96 -6.61 11.68 -0.71
C THR A 96 -6.19 12.54 0.48
N THR A 97 -5.57 11.95 1.50
CA THR A 97 -4.99 12.66 2.64
C THR A 97 -3.96 13.67 2.13
N LEU A 98 -3.92 14.84 2.78
CA LEU A 98 -3.00 15.92 2.40
C LEU A 98 -1.87 15.96 3.40
N GLU A 99 -0.65 15.78 2.91
CA GLU A 99 0.55 15.85 3.72
C GLU A 99 1.21 17.23 3.60
N PRO A 100 1.36 17.96 4.72
CA PRO A 100 1.96 19.28 4.72
C PRO A 100 3.50 19.22 4.77
N GLY A 101 4.12 20.17 4.07
CA GLY A 101 5.53 20.48 4.20
C GLY A 101 6.48 19.40 3.69
N ASP A 102 7.76 19.60 3.96
CA ASP A 102 8.80 18.61 3.71
C ASP A 102 8.90 17.67 4.91
N PHE A 103 8.64 16.37 4.69
CA PHE A 103 8.72 15.38 5.77
C PHE A 103 10.16 15.14 6.25
N THR A 104 11.16 15.48 5.44
CA THR A 104 12.58 15.32 5.77
C THR A 104 13.08 16.37 6.77
N GLU A 105 12.36 17.50 6.89
CA GLU A 105 12.67 18.57 7.85
C GLU A 105 11.96 18.40 9.20
N ARG A 106 11.14 17.35 9.38
CA ARG A 106 10.38 17.12 10.62
C ARG A 106 11.30 16.63 11.75
N ASP A 107 11.22 17.28 12.90
CA ASP A 107 11.83 16.76 14.13
C ASP A 107 10.92 15.69 14.74
N PHE A 108 11.24 14.41 14.48
CA PHE A 108 10.49 13.28 15.04
C PHE A 108 10.57 13.17 16.57
N THR A 109 11.38 13.99 17.23
CA THR A 109 11.42 14.05 18.69
C THR A 109 10.23 14.85 19.24
N SER A 110 9.92 15.99 18.61
CA SER A 110 8.82 16.90 18.97
C SER A 110 7.53 16.64 18.20
N ASP A 111 7.62 16.32 16.90
CA ASP A 111 6.49 16.14 15.97
C ASP A 111 6.37 14.66 15.56
N ARG A 112 5.97 13.83 16.53
CA ARG A 112 5.85 12.37 16.38
C ARG A 112 4.61 11.93 15.62
N LEU A 113 3.61 12.80 15.51
CA LEU A 113 2.32 12.46 14.92
C LEU A 113 2.34 12.83 13.44
N GLY A 114 2.16 11.82 12.59
CA GLY A 114 1.91 11.99 11.18
C GLY A 114 0.51 12.54 10.89
N GLN A 115 0.13 12.53 9.61
CA GLN A 115 -1.23 12.88 9.22
C GLN A 115 -2.22 11.81 9.62
N TYR A 116 -3.48 12.22 9.78
CA TYR A 116 -4.58 11.31 10.03
C TYR A 116 -5.09 10.73 8.70
N HIS A 117 -5.06 9.41 8.57
CA HIS A 117 -5.57 8.67 7.42
C HIS A 117 -6.88 7.97 7.77
N VAL A 118 -7.77 7.80 6.78
CA VAL A 118 -9.01 7.04 6.95
C VAL A 118 -8.81 5.66 6.30
N CYS A 119 -8.69 4.63 7.12
CA CYS A 119 -8.42 3.27 6.64
C CYS A 119 -9.67 2.37 6.70
N ARG A 120 -9.66 1.30 5.91
CA ARG A 120 -10.55 0.15 6.12
C ARG A 120 -10.15 -0.57 7.42
N ASP A 121 -11.12 -1.21 8.07
CA ASP A 121 -10.85 -1.97 9.29
C ASP A 121 -10.03 -3.24 8.98
N TRP A 122 -8.73 -3.17 9.26
CA TRP A 122 -7.81 -4.29 9.11
C TRP A 122 -8.00 -5.32 10.24
N GLY A 123 -8.50 -4.93 11.41
CA GLY A 123 -8.76 -5.84 12.53
C GLY A 123 -9.77 -6.91 12.14
N ALA A 124 -10.85 -6.51 11.45
CA ALA A 124 -11.82 -7.43 10.90
C ALA A 124 -11.19 -8.48 9.95
N VAL A 125 -10.17 -8.10 9.17
CA VAL A 125 -9.44 -9.06 8.30
C VAL A 125 -8.67 -10.09 9.14
N TYR A 126 -7.95 -9.65 10.17
CA TYR A 126 -7.23 -10.55 11.07
C TYR A 126 -8.17 -11.51 11.79
N ASP A 127 -9.31 -11.01 12.27
CA ASP A 127 -10.33 -11.81 12.92
C ASP A 127 -10.85 -12.88 11.95
N GLN A 128 -11.23 -12.51 10.72
CA GLN A 128 -11.70 -13.46 9.70
C GLN A 128 -10.64 -14.50 9.31
N MET A 129 -9.38 -14.11 9.19
CA MET A 129 -8.29 -15.05 8.91
C MET A 129 -8.06 -16.02 10.08
N ALA A 130 -8.23 -15.57 11.32
CA ALA A 130 -8.21 -16.45 12.48
C ALA A 130 -9.39 -17.43 12.48
N VAL A 131 -10.61 -16.99 12.12
CA VAL A 131 -11.78 -17.89 11.90
C VAL A 131 -11.40 -18.99 10.92
N ASN A 132 -10.96 -18.56 9.73
CA ASN A 132 -10.69 -19.46 8.62
C ASN A 132 -9.61 -20.49 8.98
N TRP A 133 -8.55 -20.05 9.68
CA TRP A 133 -7.49 -20.95 10.12
C TRP A 133 -7.99 -22.02 11.11
N VAL A 134 -8.85 -21.64 12.05
CA VAL A 134 -9.48 -22.59 12.98
C VAL A 134 -10.34 -23.61 12.24
N GLU A 135 -11.12 -23.17 11.26
CA GLU A 135 -11.94 -24.04 10.43
C GLU A 135 -11.11 -25.02 9.60
N TRP A 136 -10.06 -24.53 8.92
CA TRP A 136 -9.13 -25.35 8.17
C TRP A 136 -8.45 -26.40 9.05
N TRP A 137 -8.02 -25.99 10.24
CA TRP A 137 -7.40 -26.92 11.19
C TRP A 137 -8.37 -28.04 11.62
N LYS A 138 -9.65 -27.69 11.91
CA LYS A 138 -10.69 -28.68 12.23
C LYS A 138 -10.94 -29.63 11.05
N TYR A 139 -11.05 -29.07 9.85
CA TYR A 139 -11.24 -29.84 8.62
C TYR A 139 -10.08 -30.82 8.39
N GLY A 140 -8.84 -30.33 8.47
CA GLY A 140 -7.66 -31.15 8.27
C GLY A 140 -7.55 -32.28 9.27
N LYS A 141 -7.86 -32.02 10.55
CA LYS A 141 -7.94 -33.07 11.59
C LYS A 141 -8.99 -34.13 11.26
N ALA A 142 -10.17 -33.74 10.78
CA ALA A 142 -11.24 -34.66 10.42
C ALA A 142 -10.91 -35.54 9.19
N HIS A 143 -10.02 -35.07 8.32
CA HIS A 143 -9.66 -35.73 7.05
C HIS A 143 -8.24 -36.31 7.05
N ASN A 144 -7.59 -36.43 8.23
CA ASN A 144 -6.21 -36.90 8.36
C ASN A 144 -5.18 -36.11 7.51
N ILE A 145 -5.44 -34.82 7.28
CA ILE A 145 -4.49 -33.90 6.64
C ILE A 145 -3.57 -33.32 7.73
N THR A 146 -2.27 -33.34 7.48
CA THR A 146 -1.30 -32.70 8.39
C THR A 146 -1.35 -31.19 8.21
N VAL A 147 -1.89 -30.49 9.20
CA VAL A 147 -1.95 -29.01 9.21
C VAL A 147 -0.87 -28.47 10.16
N LEU A 148 0.03 -27.65 9.62
CA LEU A 148 1.13 -27.03 10.37
C LEU A 148 0.61 -25.85 11.20
N GLY A 149 0.76 -25.91 12.54
CA GLY A 149 0.43 -24.81 13.45
C GLY A 149 -0.97 -24.94 14.07
N LYS A 150 -1.04 -25.36 15.34
CA LYS A 150 -2.29 -25.43 16.09
C LYS A 150 -2.81 -24.01 16.40
N PRO A 151 -4.11 -23.71 16.21
CA PRO A 151 -4.69 -22.42 16.61
C PRO A 151 -4.49 -22.15 18.10
N LYS A 152 -4.20 -20.90 18.46
CA LYS A 152 -3.95 -20.49 19.86
C LYS A 152 -5.21 -20.52 20.74
N SER A 153 -6.41 -20.39 20.16
CA SER A 153 -7.68 -20.59 20.87
C SER A 153 -8.77 -21.00 19.88
N VAL A 154 -9.44 -22.12 20.13
CA VAL A 154 -10.50 -22.67 19.28
C VAL A 154 -11.87 -22.01 19.54
N ASP A 155 -11.97 -21.23 20.63
CA ASP A 155 -13.23 -20.71 21.19
C ASP A 155 -13.38 -19.17 21.06
N ALA A 156 -12.38 -18.46 20.56
CA ALA A 156 -12.36 -16.99 20.59
C ALA A 156 -13.05 -16.32 19.38
N VAL A 157 -13.58 -17.09 18.45
CA VAL A 157 -13.91 -16.57 17.12
C VAL A 157 -15.41 -16.54 16.81
N SER A 158 -16.25 -17.09 17.69
CA SER A 158 -17.70 -16.90 17.65
C SER A 158 -18.09 -15.86 18.69
N GLY A 159 -18.01 -14.57 18.38
CA GLY A 159 -18.41 -13.56 19.34
C GLY A 159 -18.13 -12.11 18.96
N LYS A 160 -18.70 -11.65 17.85
CA LYS A 160 -19.31 -10.32 17.70
C LYS A 160 -20.16 -10.28 16.43
#